data_AF-A0A9N9DF39-F1
#
_entry.id   AF-A0A9N9DF39-F1
#
_cell.length_a   1.000
_cell.length_b   1.000
_cell.length_c   1.000
_cell.angle_alpha   90.00
_cell.angle_beta   90.00
_cell.angle_gamma   90.00
#
_symmetry.space_group_name_H-M   'P 1'
#
loop_
_entity.id
_entity.type
_entity.pdbx_description
1 polymer ?
#
loop_
_entity_poly.entity_id
_entity_poly.type
_entity_poly.pdbx_seq_one_letter_code
_entity_poly.pdbx_strand_id
1 'polypeptide(L)'
;MSTKSLPPIQPIPDLQSSSTISNNCHKSTNNIPDNYALHYLRSVGSEHFNNKESATVELKLKGFPNDPFYIHREYLVTQSTFFRDLFQNLKQGDLVIIEAPSPETFSDVLEWLYTGDSDKFYDSMTEYNWHEIWENVEFLGLGIEAKTICMAFYQEVIDV
;
A
#
# COMPACT_ATOMS: atom_id res chain seq x y z
N MET A 1 -52.35 -2.40 -4.02
CA MET A 1 -51.00 -2.38 -3.41
C MET A 1 -50.52 -3.82 -3.36
N SER A 2 -49.57 -4.21 -4.21
CA SER A 2 -49.00 -5.56 -4.22
C SER A 2 -47.50 -5.47 -4.05
N THR A 3 -47.02 -5.98 -2.92
CA THR A 3 -45.59 -6.11 -2.60
C THR A 3 -44.99 -7.25 -3.41
N LYS A 4 -44.00 -6.96 -4.26
CA LYS A 4 -43.20 -8.01 -4.93
C LYS A 4 -42.21 -8.60 -3.93
N SER A 5 -42.33 -9.89 -3.67
CA SER A 5 -41.34 -10.67 -2.92
C SER A 5 -40.12 -10.94 -3.79
N LEU A 6 -38.92 -10.79 -3.23
CA LEU A 6 -37.66 -11.20 -3.84
C LEU A 6 -37.57 -12.75 -3.90
N PRO A 7 -36.88 -13.31 -4.92
CA PRO A 7 -36.70 -14.76 -5.04
C PRO A 7 -35.64 -15.29 -4.04
N PRO A 8 -35.67 -16.59 -3.71
CA PRO A 8 -34.74 -17.20 -2.78
C PRO A 8 -33.31 -17.23 -3.31
N ILE A 9 -32.34 -16.96 -2.43
CA ILE A 9 -30.91 -17.09 -2.72
C ILE A 9 -30.59 -18.58 -2.93
N GLN A 10 -29.97 -18.94 -4.05
CA GLN A 10 -29.52 -20.31 -4.31
C GLN A 10 -28.10 -20.56 -3.75
N PRO A 11 -27.79 -21.76 -3.24
CA PRO A 11 -26.45 -22.11 -2.75
C PRO A 11 -25.40 -22.12 -3.87
N ILE A 12 -24.19 -21.66 -3.56
CA ILE A 12 -23.06 -21.57 -4.51
C ILE A 12 -22.52 -22.99 -4.81
N PRO A 13 -22.21 -23.33 -6.08
CA PRO A 13 -21.65 -24.65 -6.44
C PRO A 13 -20.18 -24.81 -6.01
N ASP A 14 -19.82 -26.03 -5.60
CA ASP A 14 -18.46 -26.46 -5.28
C ASP A 14 -17.48 -26.18 -6.44
N LEU A 15 -16.40 -25.43 -6.18
CA LEU A 15 -15.38 -25.12 -7.17
C LEU A 15 -14.13 -25.99 -6.97
N GLN A 16 -13.98 -27.02 -7.81
CA GLN A 16 -12.78 -27.84 -7.94
C GLN A 16 -11.70 -27.09 -8.78
N SER A 17 -10.48 -26.99 -8.21
CA SER A 17 -9.13 -27.04 -8.83
C SER A 17 -8.88 -26.27 -10.16
N SER A 18 -7.94 -25.34 -10.30
CA SER A 18 -6.45 -25.45 -10.31
C SER A 18 -5.92 -24.05 -10.69
N SER A 19 -4.77 -23.50 -10.25
CA SER A 19 -3.41 -23.92 -10.63
C SER A 19 -2.32 -23.23 -9.77
N THR A 20 -1.27 -24.00 -9.55
CA THR A 20 -0.03 -23.83 -8.78
C THR A 20 0.81 -22.57 -9.07
N ILE A 21 1.12 -21.78 -8.02
CA ILE A 21 2.47 -21.26 -7.77
C ILE A 21 2.73 -21.39 -6.25
N SER A 22 3.58 -22.34 -5.88
CA SER A 22 4.11 -22.53 -4.54
C SER A 22 5.43 -21.77 -4.42
N ASN A 23 5.61 -21.00 -3.34
CA ASN A 23 6.65 -21.28 -2.34
C ASN A 23 6.53 -20.34 -1.12
N ASN A 24 5.77 -20.84 -0.13
CA ASN A 24 5.83 -20.65 1.33
C ASN A 24 6.58 -19.43 1.91
N CYS A 25 5.83 -18.48 2.46
CA CYS A 25 5.97 -18.07 3.86
C CYS A 25 4.71 -17.32 4.32
N HIS A 26 3.75 -18.02 4.96
CA HIS A 26 2.91 -17.53 6.05
C HIS A 26 1.89 -18.63 6.42
N LYS A 27 2.15 -19.34 7.52
CA LYS A 27 1.09 -20.09 8.22
C LYS A 27 0.50 -19.16 9.26
N SER A 28 -0.69 -18.60 9.01
CA SER A 28 -1.71 -18.44 10.05
C SER A 28 -3.09 -18.12 9.42
N THR A 29 -4.00 -19.08 9.60
CA THR A 29 -5.47 -18.94 9.70
C THR A 29 -6.26 -18.27 8.56
N ASN A 30 -6.96 -19.14 7.82
CA ASN A 30 -8.10 -18.93 6.90
C ASN A 30 -7.75 -18.38 5.50
N ASN A 31 -8.29 -19.07 4.49
CA ASN A 31 -8.18 -18.82 3.04
C ASN A 31 -8.76 -17.46 2.61
N ILE A 32 -8.21 -16.35 3.10
CA ILE A 32 -8.56 -15.01 2.64
C ILE A 32 -7.58 -14.68 1.52
N PRO A 33 -8.04 -14.41 0.28
CA PRO A 33 -7.17 -13.94 -0.78
C PRO A 33 -6.47 -12.64 -0.35
N ASP A 34 -5.18 -12.50 -0.66
CA ASP A 34 -4.36 -11.33 -0.27
C ASP A 34 -5.03 -9.98 -0.63
N ASN A 35 -5.78 -9.94 -1.73
CA ASN A 35 -6.54 -8.77 -2.17
C ASN A 35 -7.64 -8.36 -1.16
N TYR A 36 -8.32 -9.31 -0.53
CA TYR A 36 -9.34 -8.99 0.48
C TYR A 36 -8.71 -8.43 1.76
N ALA A 37 -7.55 -8.97 2.16
CA ALA A 37 -6.82 -8.43 3.31
C ALA A 37 -6.33 -7.00 3.04
N LEU A 38 -5.77 -6.74 1.86
CA LEU A 38 -5.35 -5.39 1.47
C LEU A 38 -6.53 -4.41 1.39
N HIS A 39 -7.65 -4.82 0.79
CA HIS A 39 -8.86 -3.99 0.73
C HIS A 39 -9.37 -3.61 2.12
N TYR A 40 -9.39 -4.57 3.06
CA TYR A 40 -9.76 -4.27 4.44
C TYR A 40 -8.78 -3.30 5.10
N LEU A 41 -7.47 -3.54 4.99
CA LEU A 41 -6.44 -2.64 5.51
C LEU A 41 -6.66 -1.21 5.00
N ARG A 42 -6.82 -1.04 3.69
CA ARG A 42 -7.06 0.27 3.07
C ARG A 42 -8.32 0.96 3.56
N SER A 43 -9.40 0.21 3.83
CA SER A 43 -10.66 0.78 4.34
C SER A 43 -10.56 1.45 5.72
N VAL A 44 -9.54 1.09 6.52
CA VAL A 44 -9.25 1.70 7.83
C VAL A 44 -7.89 2.41 7.87
N GLY A 45 -7.25 2.56 6.70
CA GLY A 45 -5.88 3.01 6.59
C GLY A 45 -5.66 4.44 7.05
N SER A 46 -6.63 5.33 6.85
CA SER A 46 -6.56 6.73 7.31
C SER A 46 -6.47 6.85 8.83
N GLU A 47 -7.02 5.89 9.59
CA GLU A 47 -6.96 5.88 11.05
C GLU A 47 -5.62 5.35 11.59
N HIS A 48 -4.89 4.60 10.75
CA HIS A 48 -3.62 3.99 11.10
C HIS A 48 -2.42 4.74 10.53
N PHE A 49 -2.61 5.56 9.49
CA PHE A 49 -1.54 6.33 8.89
C PHE A 49 -0.88 7.22 9.94
N ASN A 50 0.42 7.01 10.14
CA ASN A 50 1.25 7.71 11.13
C ASN A 50 0.74 7.62 12.58
N ASN A 51 -0.07 6.61 12.91
CA ASN A 51 -0.56 6.38 14.27
C ASN A 51 0.51 5.71 15.13
N LYS A 52 1.03 6.43 16.13
CA LYS A 52 2.07 5.95 17.05
C LYS A 52 1.63 4.78 17.92
N GLU A 53 0.36 4.71 18.31
CA GLU A 53 -0.11 3.76 19.33
C GLU A 53 -0.10 2.32 18.83
N SER A 54 -0.30 2.12 17.53
CA SER A 54 -0.34 0.81 16.88
C SER A 54 0.86 0.50 15.98
N ALA A 55 1.79 1.47 15.81
CA ALA A 55 2.91 1.37 14.89
C ALA A 55 3.79 0.15 15.17
N THR A 56 4.28 -0.52 14.12
CA THR A 56 5.27 -1.58 14.26
C THR A 56 6.66 -1.02 14.57
N VAL A 57 7.08 0.01 13.83
CA VAL A 57 8.42 0.63 13.94
C VAL A 57 8.34 2.12 13.64
N GLU A 58 9.39 2.85 14.02
CA GLU A 58 9.61 4.24 13.60
C GLU A 58 10.52 4.27 12.36
N LEU A 59 10.15 5.04 11.34
CA LEU A 59 10.91 5.20 10.10
C LEU A 59 11.38 6.64 9.94
N LYS A 60 12.69 6.86 9.91
CA LYS A 60 13.31 8.16 9.67
C LYS A 60 14.00 8.20 8.32
N LEU A 61 13.78 9.27 7.57
CA LEU A 61 14.49 9.54 6.32
C LEU A 61 15.83 10.21 6.63
N LYS A 62 16.92 9.60 6.16
CA LYS A 62 18.28 10.07 6.39
C LYS A 62 18.45 11.47 5.81
N GLY A 63 18.98 12.39 6.60
CA GLY A 63 19.23 13.77 6.18
C GLY A 63 17.97 14.65 6.07
N PHE A 64 16.78 14.10 6.32
CA PHE A 64 15.54 14.85 6.30
C PHE A 64 15.18 15.33 7.71
N PRO A 65 14.82 16.61 7.91
CA PRO A 65 14.68 17.20 9.24
C PRO A 65 13.38 16.80 9.97
N ASN A 66 12.46 16.10 9.31
CA ASN A 66 11.15 15.78 9.86
C ASN A 66 11.21 14.70 10.96
N ASP A 67 10.13 14.64 11.73
CA ASP A 67 9.87 13.57 12.69
C ASP A 67 9.77 12.21 11.97
N PRO A 68 10.09 11.10 12.65
CA PRO A 68 9.90 9.77 12.08
C PRO A 68 8.44 9.49 11.73
N PHE A 69 8.22 8.71 10.69
CA PHE A 69 6.93 8.11 10.39
C PHE A 69 6.69 6.90 11.28
N TYR A 70 5.50 6.79 11.84
CA TYR A 70 5.04 5.63 12.58
C TYR A 70 4.43 4.62 11.60
N ILE A 71 5.15 3.53 11.30
CA ILE A 71 4.79 2.61 10.21
C ILE A 71 4.36 1.22 10.69
N HIS A 72 3.43 0.62 9.94
CA HIS A 72 2.78 -0.64 10.24
C HIS A 72 3.15 -1.68 9.17
N ARG A 73 3.67 -2.83 9.61
CA ARG A 73 4.24 -3.85 8.72
C ARG A 73 3.22 -4.33 7.68
N GLU A 74 1.99 -4.63 8.12
CA GLU A 74 0.93 -5.24 7.32
C GLU A 74 0.50 -4.41 6.11
N TYR A 75 0.54 -3.09 6.21
CA TYR A 75 0.26 -2.18 5.09
C TYR A 75 1.39 -2.21 4.06
N LEU A 76 2.64 -2.20 4.54
CA LEU A 76 3.79 -1.97 3.68
C LEU A 76 4.28 -3.24 2.97
N VAL A 77 4.43 -4.36 3.68
CA VAL A 77 5.01 -5.60 3.10
C VAL A 77 4.14 -6.24 2.02
N THR A 78 2.83 -5.96 2.06
CA THR A 78 1.83 -6.45 1.10
C THR A 78 1.99 -5.78 -0.27
N GLN A 79 2.55 -4.57 -0.30
CA GLN A 79 2.54 -3.70 -1.48
C GLN A 79 3.93 -3.30 -1.99
N SER A 80 4.96 -3.48 -1.17
CA SER A 80 6.33 -3.05 -1.46
C SER A 80 7.32 -4.20 -1.31
N THR A 81 8.14 -4.40 -2.34
CA THR A 81 9.25 -5.37 -2.27
C THR A 81 10.33 -4.91 -1.30
N PHE A 82 10.67 -3.62 -1.32
CA PHE A 82 11.62 -3.00 -0.40
C PHE A 82 11.23 -3.24 1.07
N PHE A 83 9.99 -2.92 1.43
CA PHE A 83 9.54 -3.11 2.81
C PHE A 83 9.46 -4.57 3.21
N ARG A 84 9.07 -5.47 2.30
CA ARG A 84 9.09 -6.91 2.58
C ARG A 84 10.47 -7.40 2.98
N ASP A 85 11.52 -6.92 2.32
CA ASP A 85 12.91 -7.28 2.65
C ASP A 85 13.38 -6.57 3.92
N LEU A 86 13.04 -5.29 4.07
CA LEU A 86 13.38 -4.50 5.25
C LEU A 86 12.84 -5.14 6.54
N PHE A 87 11.56 -5.54 6.55
CA PHE A 87 10.89 -6.10 7.71
C PHE A 87 11.31 -7.54 8.08
N GLN A 88 12.20 -8.19 7.32
CA GLN A 88 12.69 -9.53 7.68
C GLN A 88 13.53 -9.52 8.97
N ASN A 89 14.20 -8.40 9.25
CA ASN A 89 15.16 -8.29 10.36
C ASN A 89 14.71 -7.33 11.46
N LEU A 90 13.54 -6.71 11.32
CA LEU A 90 13.04 -5.71 12.25
C LEU A 90 12.19 -6.33 13.36
N LYS A 91 12.25 -5.71 14.52
CA LYS A 91 11.43 -6.01 15.68
C LYS A 91 10.51 -4.83 16.00
N GLN A 92 9.44 -5.14 16.73
CA GLN A 92 8.51 -4.15 17.25
C GLN A 92 9.25 -3.07 18.05
N GLY A 93 9.02 -1.80 17.71
CA GLY A 93 9.61 -0.64 18.37
C GLY A 93 11.00 -0.22 17.88
N ASP A 94 11.54 -0.88 16.85
CA ASP A 94 12.81 -0.45 16.26
C ASP A 94 12.68 0.94 15.60
N LEU A 95 13.80 1.69 15.59
CA LEU A 95 13.97 2.89 14.76
C LEU A 95 14.79 2.51 13.53
N VAL A 96 14.20 2.73 12.36
CA VAL A 96 14.80 2.41 11.06
C VAL A 96 15.13 3.69 10.34
N ILE A 97 16.33 3.76 9.77
CA ILE A 97 16.78 4.90 8.97
C ILE A 97 16.97 4.42 7.53
N ILE A 98 16.27 5.06 6.59
CA ILE A 98 16.41 4.78 5.15
C ILE A 98 16.84 6.03 4.38
N GLU A 99 17.46 5.82 3.24
CA GLU A 99 17.81 6.89 2.29
C GLU A 99 16.83 6.82 1.13
N ALA A 100 15.73 7.58 1.23
CA ALA A 100 14.75 7.71 0.15
C ALA A 100 15.30 8.65 -0.93
N PRO A 101 15.05 8.38 -2.23
CA PRO A 101 15.55 9.21 -3.32
C PRO A 101 14.99 10.64 -3.25
N SER A 102 13.71 10.78 -2.90
CA SER A 102 13.06 12.10 -2.77
C SER A 102 12.28 12.19 -1.46
N PRO A 103 12.91 12.60 -0.35
CA PRO A 103 12.27 12.63 0.96
C PRO A 103 11.03 13.53 1.06
N GLU A 104 10.96 14.60 0.25
CA GLU A 104 9.88 15.59 0.26
C GLU A 104 8.53 15.00 -0.16
N THR A 105 8.54 14.06 -1.11
CA THR A 105 7.34 13.41 -1.65
C THR A 105 7.07 12.03 -1.06
N PHE A 106 7.94 11.57 -0.16
CA PHE A 106 7.82 10.23 0.44
C PHE A 106 6.52 10.06 1.24
N SER A 107 6.05 11.12 1.89
CA SER A 107 4.82 11.08 2.68
C SER A 107 3.59 10.77 1.84
N ASP A 108 3.51 11.29 0.61
CA ASP A 108 2.37 11.06 -0.29
C ASP A 108 2.31 9.60 -0.73
N VAL A 109 3.46 9.03 -1.08
CA VAL A 109 3.57 7.60 -1.44
C VAL A 109 3.25 6.71 -0.24
N LEU A 110 3.74 7.09 0.96
CA LEU A 110 3.45 6.36 2.18
C LEU A 110 1.97 6.41 2.52
N GLU A 111 1.31 7.55 2.40
CA GLU A 111 -0.13 7.66 2.66
C GLU A 111 -0.95 6.83 1.67
N TRP A 112 -0.57 6.80 0.40
CA TRP A 112 -1.22 5.93 -0.59
C TRP A 112 -1.11 4.45 -0.23
N LEU A 113 0.02 3.99 0.32
CA LEU A 113 0.15 2.61 0.83
C LEU A 113 -0.84 2.30 1.95
N TYR A 114 -1.26 3.29 2.73
CA TYR A 114 -2.27 3.09 3.78
C TYR A 114 -3.68 3.13 3.22
N THR A 115 -3.99 4.10 2.37
CA THR A 115 -5.37 4.42 1.99
C THR A 115 -5.80 3.79 0.67
N GLY A 116 -4.85 3.55 -0.25
CA GLY A 116 -5.12 3.20 -1.64
C GLY A 116 -5.91 4.28 -2.40
N ASP A 117 -5.99 5.50 -1.87
CA ASP A 117 -6.73 6.60 -2.47
C ASP A 117 -5.99 7.09 -3.71
N SER A 118 -6.39 6.55 -4.86
CA SER A 118 -5.73 6.80 -6.14
C SER A 118 -5.99 8.22 -6.65
N ASP A 119 -7.16 8.79 -6.34
CA ASP A 119 -7.52 10.15 -6.72
C ASP A 119 -6.65 11.14 -5.94
N LYS A 120 -6.55 10.96 -4.61
CA LYS A 120 -5.68 11.79 -3.78
C LYS A 120 -4.21 11.66 -4.16
N PHE A 121 -3.75 10.45 -4.49
CA PHE A 121 -2.36 10.24 -4.91
C PHE A 121 -2.07 10.85 -6.27
N TYR A 122 -3.03 10.84 -7.19
CA TYR A 122 -2.91 11.56 -8.45
C TYR A 122 -2.85 13.08 -8.21
N ASP A 123 -3.75 13.61 -7.37
CA ASP A 123 -3.85 15.03 -7.05
C ASP A 123 -2.65 15.60 -6.29
N SER A 124 -1.83 14.76 -5.65
CA SER A 124 -0.57 15.20 -5.01
C SER A 124 0.56 15.44 -6.01
N MET A 125 0.42 14.95 -7.25
CA MET A 125 1.39 15.14 -8.32
C MET A 125 1.22 16.49 -9.01
N THR A 126 2.34 17.06 -9.42
CA THR A 126 2.49 18.31 -10.15
C THR A 126 3.58 18.16 -11.19
N GLU A 127 3.68 19.11 -12.12
CA GLU A 127 4.78 19.16 -13.11
C GLU A 127 6.19 19.20 -12.49
N TYR A 128 6.29 19.65 -11.22
CA TYR A 128 7.57 19.82 -10.53
C TYR A 128 7.99 18.61 -9.69
N ASN A 129 7.02 17.91 -9.07
CA ASN A 129 7.31 16.83 -8.12
C ASN A 129 7.00 15.41 -8.66
N TRP A 130 6.42 15.30 -9.87
CA TRP A 130 6.07 14.00 -10.46
C TRP A 130 7.27 13.04 -10.52
N HIS A 131 8.43 13.52 -10.98
CA HIS A 131 9.62 12.68 -11.10
C HIS A 131 10.08 12.18 -9.72
N GLU A 132 10.02 13.02 -8.70
CA GLU A 132 10.39 12.67 -7.33
C GLU A 132 9.46 11.59 -6.74
N ILE A 133 8.16 11.70 -7.00
CA ILE A 133 7.18 10.67 -6.63
C ILE A 133 7.50 9.36 -7.36
N TRP A 134 7.79 9.42 -8.66
CA TRP A 134 8.15 8.25 -9.46
C TRP A 134 9.40 7.53 -8.93
N GLU A 135 10.44 8.27 -8.54
CA GLU A 135 11.65 7.69 -7.96
C GLU A 135 11.36 6.93 -6.66
N ASN A 136 10.50 7.47 -5.79
CA ASN A 136 10.07 6.79 -4.59
C ASN A 136 9.25 5.52 -4.89
N VAL A 137 8.35 5.57 -5.88
CA VAL A 137 7.54 4.41 -6.32
C VAL A 137 8.45 3.27 -6.82
N GLU A 138 9.47 3.60 -7.61
CA GLU A 138 10.46 2.63 -8.10
C GLU A 138 11.36 2.10 -6.96
N PHE A 139 11.88 3.00 -6.12
CA PHE A 139 12.74 2.65 -4.98
C PHE A 139 12.04 1.71 -4.00
N LEU A 140 10.77 1.99 -3.67
CA LEU A 140 9.96 1.14 -2.80
C LEU A 140 9.53 -0.18 -3.49
N GLY A 141 9.73 -0.29 -4.80
CA GLY A 141 9.34 -1.46 -5.58
C GLY A 141 7.84 -1.72 -5.52
N LEU A 142 7.05 -0.66 -5.74
CA LEU A 142 5.58 -0.76 -5.72
C LEU A 142 5.04 -1.44 -6.99
N GLY A 143 3.85 -2.02 -6.85
CA GLY A 143 3.17 -2.76 -7.92
C GLY A 143 2.62 -1.87 -9.04
N ILE A 144 1.98 -2.54 -10.02
CA ILE A 144 1.45 -1.90 -11.23
C ILE A 144 0.40 -0.81 -10.94
N GLU A 145 -0.33 -0.90 -9.83
CA GLU A 145 -1.37 0.07 -9.44
C GLU A 145 -0.77 1.47 -9.25
N ALA A 146 0.25 1.62 -8.38
CA ALA A 146 0.95 2.89 -8.18
C ALA A 146 1.56 3.41 -9.48
N LYS A 147 2.22 2.53 -10.25
CA LYS A 147 2.87 2.90 -11.51
C LYS A 147 1.88 3.41 -12.55
N THR A 148 0.67 2.82 -12.60
CA THR A 148 -0.38 3.23 -13.54
C THR A 148 -0.86 4.65 -13.23
N ILE A 149 -1.01 5.00 -11.95
CA ILE A 149 -1.40 6.35 -11.53
C ILE A 149 -0.34 7.38 -11.95
N CYS A 150 0.94 7.11 -11.67
CA CYS A 150 2.03 8.00 -12.09
C CYS A 150 2.09 8.14 -13.62
N MET A 151 1.91 7.05 -14.37
CA MET A 151 1.94 7.07 -15.84
C MET A 151 0.76 7.81 -16.44
N ALA A 152 -0.44 7.72 -15.84
CA ALA A 152 -1.59 8.50 -16.26
C ALA A 152 -1.31 10.00 -16.12
N PHE A 153 -0.79 10.44 -14.97
CA PHE A 153 -0.41 11.85 -14.77
C PHE A 153 0.62 12.32 -15.80
N TYR A 154 1.66 11.51 -16.06
CA TYR A 154 2.68 11.84 -17.04
C TYR A 154 2.08 12.09 -18.43
N GLN A 155 1.20 11.20 -18.89
CA GLN A 155 0.58 11.30 -20.21
C GLN A 155 -0.38 12.49 -20.33
N GLU A 156 -1.04 12.86 -19.24
CA GLU A 156 -2.06 13.93 -19.25
C GLU A 156 -1.49 15.33 -18.99
N VAL A 157 -0.37 15.44 -18.27
CA VAL A 157 0.16 16.73 -17.80
C VAL A 157 1.57 17.02 -18.30
N ILE A 158 2.43 16.00 -18.43
CA ILE A 158 3.87 16.21 -18.72
C ILE A 158 4.20 16.06 -20.21
N ASP A 159 3.62 15.05 -20.88
CA ASP A 159 3.88 14.74 -22.31
C ASP A 159 2.96 15.51 -23.28
N VAL A 160 2.29 16.56 -22.80
CA VAL A 160 1.36 17.42 -23.57
C VAL A 160 2.07 18.69 -24.05
#